data_AF-A0A9D6M537-F1
#
_entry.id   AF-A0A9D6M537-F1
#
_cell.length_a   1.000
_cell.length_b   1.000
_cell.length_c   1.000
_cell.angle_alpha   90.00
_cell.angle_beta   90.00
_cell.angle_gamma   90.00
#
_symmetry.space_group_name_H-M   'P 1'
#
loop_
_entity.id
_entity.type
_entity.pdbx_description
1 polymer ?
#
loop_
_entity_poly.entity_id
_entity_poly.type
_entity_poly.pdbx_seq_one_letter_code
_entity_poly.pdbx_strand_id
1 'polypeptide(L)' 'MESNLEHPREQSAAQIGAVAPDFTLPDENNRAHNLAAELRAGKPIILFFMRGEW' A
#
# COMPACT_ATOMS: atom_id res chain seq x y z
N MET A 1 -25.82 7.86 -22.80
CA MET A 1 -25.70 8.28 -21.38
C MET A 1 -24.57 7.45 -20.79
N GLU A 2 -23.35 7.94 -20.97
CA GLU A 2 -22.17 7.30 -20.41
C GLU A 2 -22.16 7.61 -18.92
N SER A 3 -22.30 6.58 -18.10
CA SER A 3 -22.18 6.69 -16.65
C SER A 3 -20.76 7.15 -16.33
N ASN A 4 -20.63 8.37 -15.81
CA ASN A 4 -19.40 8.81 -15.15
C ASN A 4 -19.14 7.85 -14.00
N LEU A 5 -18.26 6.86 -14.24
CA LEU A 5 -17.70 6.04 -13.18
C LEU A 5 -16.90 7.00 -12.31
N GLU A 6 -17.48 7.41 -11.19
CA GLU A 6 -16.74 8.16 -10.17
C GLU A 6 -15.61 7.25 -9.70
N HIS A 7 -14.39 7.51 -10.18
CA HIS A 7 -13.19 6.91 -9.59
C HIS A 7 -13.15 7.34 -8.12
N PRO A 8 -13.21 6.41 -7.16
CA PRO A 8 -13.13 6.76 -5.75
C PRO A 8 -11.84 7.58 -5.54
N ARG A 9 -12.05 8.85 -5.16
CA ARG A 9 -11.09 9.88 -4.72
C ARG A 9 -9.62 9.51 -4.93
N GLU A 10 -8.96 10.28 -5.81
CA GLU A 10 -7.51 10.42 -5.90
C GLU A 10 -6.84 10.16 -4.52
N GLN A 11 -6.30 8.95 -4.33
CA GLN A 11 -5.38 8.69 -3.25
C GLN A 11 -4.15 9.52 -3.57
N SER A 12 -3.98 10.64 -2.85
CA SER A 12 -2.78 11.47 -2.96
C SER A 12 -1.54 10.58 -2.89
N ALA A 13 -0.60 10.81 -3.80
CA ALA A 13 0.69 10.13 -3.80
C ALA A 13 1.31 10.19 -2.39
N ALA A 14 2.04 9.14 -2.01
CA ALA A 14 2.75 9.12 -0.74
C ALA A 14 3.66 10.36 -0.61
N GLN A 15 3.55 11.08 0.50
CA GLN A 15 4.24 12.35 0.73
C GLN A 15 5.34 12.17 1.77
N ILE A 16 6.53 12.70 1.49
CA ILE A 16 7.66 12.68 2.44
C ILE A 16 7.27 13.43 3.72
N GLY A 17 7.58 12.82 4.87
CA GLY A 17 7.28 13.35 6.20
C GLY A 17 5.85 13.07 6.68
N ALA A 18 4.95 12.63 5.80
CA ALA A 18 3.65 12.13 6.20
C ALA A 18 3.74 10.68 6.71
N VAL A 19 2.77 10.28 7.52
CA VAL A 19 2.60 8.86 7.89
C VAL A 19 2.27 8.07 6.63
N ALA A 20 2.96 6.94 6.43
CA ALA A 20 2.72 6.08 5.27
C ALA A 20 1.28 5.53 5.30
N PRO A 21 0.57 5.45 4.15
CA PRO A 21 -0.74 4.84 4.09
C PRO A 21 -0.69 3.39 4.57
N ASP A 22 -1.59 3.02 5.47
CA ASP A 22 -1.65 1.64 5.97
C ASP A 22 -2.29 0.71 4.92
N PHE A 23 -1.79 -0.51 4.86
CA PHE A 23 -2.31 -1.56 4.00
C PHE A 23 -2.00 -2.93 4.58
N THR A 24 -2.76 -3.92 4.12
CA THR A 24 -2.53 -5.32 4.42
C THR A 24 -2.39 -6.09 3.12
N LEU A 25 -1.28 -6.81 2.95
CA LEU A 25 -1.01 -7.63 1.77
C LEU A 25 -0.62 -9.05 2.21
N PRO A 26 -1.01 -10.08 1.45
CA PRO A 26 -0.46 -11.42 1.63
C PRO A 26 0.99 -11.49 1.13
N ASP A 27 1.82 -12.30 1.78
CA ASP A 27 3.11 -12.75 1.26
C ASP A 27 2.95 -13.93 0.29
N GLU A 28 4.07 -14.50 -0.16
CA GLU A 28 4.10 -15.67 -1.05
C GLU A 28 3.52 -16.95 -0.43
N ASN A 29 3.38 -17.00 0.89
CA ASN A 29 2.79 -18.11 1.64
C ASN A 29 1.33 -17.84 2.04
N ASN A 30 0.72 -16.79 1.49
CA ASN A 30 -0.62 -16.31 1.80
C ASN A 30 -0.81 -15.86 3.26
N ARG A 31 0.28 -15.53 3.96
CA ARG A 31 0.25 -14.94 5.29
C ARG A 31 0.05 -13.43 5.17
N ALA A 32 -0.92 -12.91 5.92
CA ALA A 32 -1.22 -11.48 5.91
C ALA A 32 -0.17 -10.67 6.68
N HIS A 33 0.34 -9.61 6.06
CA HIS A 33 1.23 -8.61 6.65
C HIS A 33 0.55 -7.23 6.63
N ASN A 34 0.53 -6.55 7.78
CA ASN A 34 0.00 -5.20 7.93
C ASN A 34 1.14 -4.21 8.15
N LEU A 35 1.21 -3.14 7.33
CA LEU A 35 2.33 -2.20 7.36
C LEU A 35 2.51 -1.54 8.74
N ALA A 36 1.43 -1.08 9.36
CA ALA A 36 1.52 -0.42 10.67
C ALA A 36 2.06 -1.35 11.77
N ALA A 37 1.74 -2.64 11.73
CA ALA A 37 2.30 -3.62 12.67
C ALA A 37 3.80 -3.84 12.45
N GLU A 38 4.24 -3.97 11.20
CA GLU A 38 5.65 -4.16 10.84
C GLU A 38 6.50 -2.94 11.22
N LEU A 39 5.99 -1.72 11.01
CA LEU A 39 6.69 -0.48 11.40
C LEU A 39 6.87 -0.38 12.92
N ARG A 40 5.88 -0.83 13.72
CA ARG A 40 5.99 -0.86 15.19
C ARG A 40 7.05 -1.81 15.71
N ALA A 41 7.46 -2.80 14.91
CA ALA A 41 8.59 -3.67 15.25
C ALA A 41 9.95 -2.93 15.23
N GLY A 42 9.98 -1.66 14.80
CA GLY A 42 11.11 -0.75 14.99
C GLY A 42 12.19 -0.84 13.92
N LYS A 43 11.92 -1.52 12.79
CA LYS A 43 12.85 -1.62 11.66
C LYS A 43 12.39 -0.76 10.49
N PRO A 44 13.32 -0.12 9.76
CA PRO A 44 12.97 0.59 8.53
C PRO A 44 12.49 -0.40 7.46
N ILE A 45 11.47 0.00 6.69
CA ILE A 45 10.83 -0.80 5.64
C ILE A 45 11.01 -0.09 4.31
N ILE A 46 11.35 -0.86 3.27
CA ILE A 46 11.39 -0.40 1.88
C ILE A 46 10.24 -1.07 1.13
N LEU A 47 9.40 -0.28 0.48
CA LEU A 47 8.33 -0.78 -0.39
C LEU A 47 8.75 -0.61 -1.84
N PHE A 48 8.68 -1.69 -2.60
CA PHE A 48 9.01 -1.71 -4.01
C PHE A 48 7.82 -2.20 -4.81
N PHE A 49 7.29 -1.33 -5.68
CA PHE A 49 6.15 -1.63 -6.54
C PHE A 49 6.63 -1.88 -7.96
N MET A 50 6.30 -3.05 -8.51
CA MET A 50 6.58 -3.41 -9.90
C MET A 50 5.30 -3.83 -10.61
N ARG A 51 5.28 -3.64 -11.92
CA ARG A 51 4.22 -4.15 -12.81
C ARG A 51 4.83 -5.22 -13.72
N GLY A 52 4.36 -6.45 -13.59
CA GLY A 52 4.85 -7.61 -14.36
C GLY A 52 4.72 -8.91 -13.54
N GLU A 53 5.06 -10.04 -14.17
CA GLU A 53 5.20 -11.34 -13.49
C GLU A 53 6.58 -11.43 -12.81
N TRP A 54 6.66 -12.23 -11.74
CA TRP A 54 7.87 -12.57 -11.01
C TRP A 54 8.32 -13.99 -11.37
#